data_AF-A0A1G3IEL5-F1
#
_entry.id   AF-A0A1G3IEL5-F1
#
_cell.length_a   1.000
_cell.length_b   1.000
_cell.length_c   1.000
_cell.angle_alpha   90.00
_cell.angle_beta   90.00
_cell.angle_gamma   90.00
#
_symmetry.space_group_name_H-M   'P 1'
#
loop_
_entity.id
_entity.type
_entity.pdbx_description
1 polymer ?
#
loop_
_entity_poly.entity_id
_entity_poly.type
_entity_poly.pdbx_seq_one_letter_code
_entity_poly.pdbx_strand_id
1 'polypeptide(L)' 'MSDLKYGIAYKTELSIKEIEDWMEHNCSGNWDVRLADLDDSEPARMKKKVELFFEIAEDKENFKSNFSKRK' A
#
# COMPACT_ATOMS: atom_id res chain seq x y z
N MET A 1 -5.35 14.91 15.59
CA MET A 1 -4.32 14.61 14.57
C MET A 1 -4.27 13.10 14.49
N SER A 2 -4.60 12.52 13.34
CA SER A 2 -4.51 11.07 13.16
C SER A 2 -3.05 10.72 12.87
N ASP A 3 -2.37 10.12 13.84
CA ASP A 3 -1.01 9.66 13.67
C ASP A 3 -1.00 8.33 12.91
N LEU A 4 -0.65 8.37 11.62
CA LEU A 4 -0.41 7.17 10.81
C LEU A 4 0.92 6.53 11.23
N LYS A 5 0.91 5.79 12.35
CA LYS A 5 2.12 5.25 12.99
C LYS A 5 2.71 4.03 12.28
N TYR A 6 1.92 3.34 11.46
CA TYR A 6 2.29 2.05 10.91
C TYR A 6 2.59 2.13 9.40
N GLY A 7 3.83 2.49 9.05
CA GLY A 7 4.32 2.47 7.67
C GLY A 7 4.76 1.08 7.19
N ILE A 8 4.55 0.78 5.90
CA ILE A 8 5.12 -0.36 5.18
C ILE A 8 5.46 0.03 3.74
N ALA A 9 6.67 -0.32 3.29
CA ALA A 9 7.04 -0.22 1.89
C ALA A 9 6.71 -1.55 1.18
N TYR A 10 5.88 -1.49 0.16
CA TYR A 10 5.45 -2.63 -0.63
C TYR A 10 5.82 -2.44 -2.10
N LYS A 11 6.28 -3.52 -2.75
CA LYS A 11 6.54 -3.52 -4.20
C LYS A 11 5.43 -4.28 -4.91
N THR A 12 4.74 -3.64 -5.83
CA THR A 12 3.58 -4.19 -6.52
C THR A 12 3.57 -3.83 -8.00
N GLU A 13 3.00 -4.71 -8.82
CA GLU A 13 2.71 -4.44 -10.23
C GLU A 13 1.33 -3.81 -10.40
N LEU A 14 0.53 -3.80 -9.32
CA LEU A 14 -0.82 -3.25 -9.29
C LEU A 14 -0.80 -1.72 -9.30
N SER A 15 -1.87 -1.14 -9.82
CA SER A 15 -2.05 0.32 -9.84
C SER A 15 -2.40 0.84 -8.46
N ILE A 16 -2.03 2.09 -8.11
CA ILE A 16 -2.39 2.71 -6.83
C ILE A 16 -3.89 2.57 -6.56
N LYS A 17 -4.71 2.80 -7.59
CA LYS A 17 -6.17 2.68 -7.53
C LYS A 17 -6.66 1.32 -7.02
N GLU A 18 -6.00 0.22 -7.40
CA GLU A 18 -6.38 -1.13 -6.92
C GLU A 18 -6.00 -1.34 -5.45
N ILE A 19 -4.95 -0.64 -5.00
CA ILE A 19 -4.52 -0.68 -3.61
C ILE A 19 -5.46 0.19 -2.76
N GLU A 20 -5.85 1.36 -3.25
CA GLU A 20 -6.85 2.25 -2.65
C GLU A 20 -8.19 1.53 -2.50
N ASP A 21 -8.70 0.92 -3.57
CA ASP A 21 -9.95 0.13 -3.55
C ASP A 21 -9.88 -0.99 -2.49
N TRP A 22 -8.76 -1.71 -2.43
CA TRP A 22 -8.57 -2.73 -1.39
C TRP A 22 -8.57 -2.12 0.02
N MET A 23 -7.89 -0.99 0.22
CA MET A 23 -7.81 -0.32 1.51
C MET A 23 -9.17 0.22 1.97
N GLU A 24 -9.97 0.81 1.07
CA GLU A 24 -11.33 1.28 1.38
C GLU A 24 -12.25 0.15 1.89
N HIS A 25 -12.06 -1.08 1.39
CA HIS A 25 -12.87 -2.23 1.79
C HIS A 25 -12.32 -3.02 2.99
N ASN A 26 -11.02 -2.91 3.30
CA ASN A 26 -10.35 -3.78 4.28
C ASN A 26 -9.73 -3.02 5.46
N CYS A 27 -9.53 -1.70 5.36
CA CYS A 27 -9.00 -0.89 6.45
C CYS A 27 -10.15 -0.28 7.25
N SER A 28 -10.09 -0.44 8.57
CA SER A 28 -11.08 0.19 9.47
C SER A 28 -10.65 1.58 9.94
N GLY A 29 -9.34 1.83 9.99
CA GLY A 29 -8.76 3.12 10.38
C GLY A 29 -8.39 4.00 9.19
N ASN A 30 -7.79 5.16 9.51
CA ASN A 30 -7.25 6.04 8.49
C ASN A 30 -6.01 5.42 7.83
N TRP A 31 -5.87 5.62 6.52
CA TRP A 31 -4.73 5.12 5.74
C TRP A 31 -4.24 6.20 4.77
N ASP A 32 -2.97 6.12 4.38
CA ASP A 32 -2.34 6.99 3.38
C ASP A 32 -1.45 6.14 2.48
N VAL A 33 -1.53 6.37 1.17
CA VAL A 33 -0.67 5.70 0.19
C VAL A 33 0.20 6.72 -0.52
N ARG A 34 1.50 6.49 -0.51
CA ARG A 34 2.48 7.30 -1.20
C ARG A 34 3.20 6.44 -2.21
N LEU A 35 3.23 6.91 -3.45
CA LEU A 35 4.04 6.24 -4.45
C LEU A 35 5.49 6.69 -4.26
N ALA A 36 6.35 5.75 -3.87
CA ALA A 36 7.78 5.99 -3.74
C ALA A 36 8.38 5.86 -5.15
N ASP A 37 8.59 7.01 -5.78
CA ASP A 37 9.29 7.26 -7.04
C ASP A 37 9.44 6.02 -7.93
N LEU A 38 8.55 5.94 -8.91
CA LEU A 38 8.78 5.08 -10.06
C LEU A 38 9.97 5.65 -10.79
N ASP A 39 11.02 4.85 -10.97
CA ASP A 39 12.03 5.18 -11.97
C ASP A 39 11.29 5.32 -13.31
N ASP A 40 11.13 6.57 -13.75
CA ASP A 40 10.38 6.98 -14.96
C ASP A 40 10.97 6.32 -16.23
N SER A 41 12.16 5.71 -16.11
CA SER A 41 12.84 4.97 -17.17
C SER A 41 12.32 3.54 -17.38
N GLU A 42 11.54 2.98 -16.45
CA GLU A 42 11.20 1.56 -16.50
C GLU A 42 9.81 1.33 -17.14
N PRO A 43 9.70 0.45 -18.16
CA PRO A 43 8.45 0.20 -18.87
C PRO A 43 7.38 -0.31 -17.91
N ALA A 44 6.11 -0.02 -18.22
CA ALA A 44 4.89 -0.20 -17.42
C ALA A 44 4.62 -1.58 -16.73
N ARG A 45 5.56 -2.52 -16.79
CA ARG A 45 5.57 -3.83 -16.13
C ARG A 45 6.58 -3.97 -14.98
N MET A 46 7.40 -2.97 -14.67
CA MET A 46 8.29 -3.05 -13.50
C MET A 46 7.55 -2.70 -12.21
N LYS A 47 7.71 -3.58 -11.20
CA LYS A 47 7.19 -3.46 -9.84
C LYS A 47 7.41 -2.05 -9.26
N LYS A 48 6.30 -1.34 -9.03
CA LYS A 48 6.25 -0.02 -8.42
C LYS A 48 6.46 -0.14 -6.92
N LYS A 49 7.24 0.76 -6.34
CA LYS A 49 7.39 0.83 -4.88
C LYS A 49 6.36 1.82 -4.34
N VAL A 50 5.53 1.35 -3.41
CA VAL A 50 4.54 2.17 -2.72
C VAL A 50 4.80 2.09 -1.23
N GLU A 51 4.61 3.20 -0.54
CA GLU A 51 4.66 3.31 0.90
C GLU A 51 3.24 3.51 1.41
N LEU A 52 2.78 2.57 2.22
CA LEU A 52 1.45 2.57 2.81
C LEU A 52 1.60 2.88 4.28
N PHE A 53 0.82 3.83 4.77
CA PHE A 53 0.79 4.23 6.17
C PHE A 53 -0.59 3.94 6.71
N PHE A 54 -0.64 3.24 7.84
CA PHE A 54 -1.87 2.86 8.51
C PHE A 54 -1.92 3.50 9.89
N GLU A 55 -3.12 3.89 10.32
CA GLU A 55 -3.38 4.31 11.69
C GLU A 55 -3.35 3.11 12.65
N ILE A 56 -3.80 1.95 12.19
CA ILE A 56 -3.96 0.73 13.00
C ILE A 56 -2.95 -0.34 12.56
N ALA A 57 -2.34 -1.02 13.54
CA ALA A 57 -1.42 -2.13 13.27
C ALA A 57 -2.10 -3.31 12.58
N GLU A 58 -3.35 -3.58 12.95
CA GLU A 58 -4.17 -4.66 12.42
C GLU A 58 -4.43 -4.49 10.91
N ASP A 59 -4.74 -3.27 10.46
CA ASP A 59 -4.88 -2.95 9.02
C ASP A 59 -3.58 -3.22 8.25
N LYS A 60 -2.42 -2.86 8.84
CA LYS A 60 -1.10 -3.18 8.27
C LYS A 60 -0.86 -4.68 8.19
N GLU A 61 -1.18 -5.44 9.24
CA GLU A 61 -1.03 -6.90 9.25
C GLU A 61 -1.98 -7.58 8.27
N ASN A 62 -3.20 -7.05 8.14
CA ASN A 62 -4.19 -7.49 7.18
C ASN A 62 -3.70 -7.27 5.75
N PHE A 63 -3.17 -6.08 5.44
CA PHE A 63 -2.55 -5.77 4.16
C PHE A 63 -1.38 -6.72 3.87
N LYS A 64 -0.49 -6.91 4.83
CA LYS A 64 0.66 -7.82 4.68
C LYS A 64 0.22 -9.28 4.51
N SER A 65 -0.85 -9.72 5.15
CA SER A 65 -1.30 -11.11 5.11
C SER A 65 -2.15 -11.45 3.90
N ASN A 66 -3.02 -10.54 3.47
CA ASN A 66 -3.98 -10.75 2.38
C ASN A 66 -3.48 -10.18 1.05
N PHE A 67 -2.87 -9.00 1.05
CA PHE A 67 -2.42 -8.33 -0.17
C PHE A 67 -1.05 -8.86 -0.62
N SER A 68 -0.08 -9.03 0.30
CA SER A 68 1.26 -9.53 -0.06
C SER A 68 1.32 -10.99 -0.48
N LYS A 69 0.27 -11.79 -0.21
CA LYS A 69 0.20 -13.21 -0.62
C LYS A 69 -0.34 -13.41 -2.03
N ARG A 70 -0.91 -12.38 -2.66
CA ARG A 70 -1.25 -12.41 -4.09
C ARG A 70 0.04 -12.26 -4.89
N LYS A 71 0.81 -13.34 -4.98
CA LYS A 71 2.05 -13.44 -5.74
C LYS A 71 1.99 -14.62 -6.70
#